data_AF-R4GMW0-F1
#
_entry.id   AF-R4GMW0-F1
#
_cell.length_a   1.000
_cell.length_b   1.000
_cell.length_c   1.000
_cell.angle_alpha   90.00
_cell.angle_beta   90.00
_cell.angle_gamma   90.00
#
_symmetry.space_group_name_H-M   'P 1'
#
loop_
_entity.id
_entity.type
_entity.pdbx_description
1 polymer ?
#
loop_
_entity_poly.entity_id
_entity_poly.type
_entity_poly.pdbx_seq_one_letter_code
_entity_poly.pdbx_strand_id
1 'polypeptide(L)'
;MEADLSGFNIDAPRWDQRTFLGRVKHFLNITDPRTVFVSERELDWAKVMVEKSRMGVVPPGTQVEQLLYAKKLYDSAFHPDTGEKMNVIGRMSFQLPGGMIITGFMLQFYRTMPAVIFWQWVNQSFNALVNYTNRNAASPTSVRQMALSYFTATTTAVATAVGMNMLT
;
A
#
# COMPACT_ATOMS: atom_id res chain seq x y z
N MET A 1 10.27 -10.50 -31.34
CA MET A 1 9.29 -11.56 -31.03
C MET A 1 8.04 -10.85 -30.57
N GLU A 2 7.10 -10.59 -31.47
CA GLU A 2 5.81 -9.99 -31.11
C GLU A 2 5.08 -11.00 -30.23
N ALA A 3 4.94 -10.67 -28.95
CA ALA A 3 4.21 -11.50 -28.03
C ALA A 3 2.72 -11.42 -28.41
N ASP A 4 2.14 -12.57 -28.71
CA ASP A 4 0.72 -12.72 -29.03
C ASP A 4 -0.13 -12.19 -27.87
N LEU A 5 -0.75 -11.03 -28.09
CA LEU A 5 -1.60 -10.34 -27.12
C LEU A 5 -2.95 -11.04 -26.92
N SER A 6 -3.32 -12.00 -27.78
CA SER A 6 -4.63 -12.66 -27.76
C SER A 6 -4.86 -13.54 -26.53
N GLY A 7 -3.81 -13.89 -25.79
CA GLY A 7 -3.86 -14.69 -24.55
C GLY A 7 -3.49 -13.94 -23.27
N PHE A 8 -3.20 -12.64 -23.31
CA PHE A 8 -2.75 -11.90 -22.13
C PHE A 8 -3.91 -11.56 -21.20
N ASN A 9 -4.05 -12.30 -20.11
CA ASN A 9 -5.01 -11.99 -19.05
C ASN A 9 -4.40 -10.97 -18.07
N ILE A 10 -4.92 -9.74 -18.10
CA ILE A 10 -4.45 -8.67 -17.23
C ILE A 10 -4.82 -8.88 -15.76
N ASP A 11 -5.86 -9.64 -15.45
CA ASP A 11 -6.26 -9.95 -14.08
C ASP A 11 -5.44 -11.12 -13.49
N ALA A 12 -4.84 -11.95 -14.35
CA ALA A 12 -4.01 -13.06 -13.89
C ALA A 12 -2.73 -12.56 -13.18
N PRO A 13 -2.38 -13.10 -12.01
CA PRO A 13 -1.17 -12.70 -11.29
C PRO A 13 0.08 -13.00 -12.14
N ARG A 14 1.00 -12.03 -12.20
CA ARG A 14 2.24 -12.12 -13.01
C ARG A 14 3.14 -13.29 -12.58
N TRP A 15 3.11 -13.64 -11.29
CA TRP A 15 3.88 -14.74 -10.72
C TRP A 15 2.94 -15.75 -10.07
N ASP A 16 3.33 -17.02 -10.06
CA ASP A 16 2.55 -18.11 -9.45
C ASP A 16 2.37 -17.92 -7.94
N GLN A 17 1.16 -17.59 -7.52
CA GLN A 17 0.79 -17.35 -6.12
C GLN A 17 0.76 -18.62 -5.26
N ARG A 18 0.81 -19.82 -5.87
CA ARG A 18 0.93 -21.09 -5.12
C ARG A 18 2.30 -21.22 -4.47
N THR A 19 3.34 -20.67 -5.11
CA THR A 19 4.70 -20.67 -4.58
C THR A 19 4.96 -19.51 -3.62
N PHE A 20 5.79 -19.75 -2.59
CA PHE A 20 6.24 -18.70 -1.67
C PHE A 20 6.94 -17.56 -2.42
N LEU A 21 7.91 -17.90 -3.29
CA LEU A 21 8.68 -16.91 -4.04
C LEU A 21 7.80 -16.10 -5.01
N GLY A 22 6.76 -16.70 -5.59
CA GLY A 22 5.82 -15.96 -6.43
C GLY A 22 4.99 -14.94 -5.65
N ARG A 23 4.57 -15.28 -4.42
CA ARG A 23 3.93 -14.31 -3.51
C ARG A 23 4.89 -13.19 -3.13
N VAL A 24 6.14 -13.50 -2.78
CA VAL A 24 7.15 -12.49 -2.43
C VAL A 24 7.37 -11.52 -3.61
N LYS A 25 7.56 -12.04 -4.83
CA LYS A 25 7.72 -11.19 -6.03
C LYS A 25 6.50 -10.31 -6.28
N HIS A 26 5.31 -10.85 -6.09
CA HIS A 26 4.06 -10.08 -6.20
C HIS A 26 4.00 -8.95 -5.17
N PHE A 27 4.25 -9.25 -3.90
CA PHE A 27 4.25 -8.23 -2.84
C PHE A 27 5.31 -7.16 -3.07
N LEU A 28 6.55 -7.53 -3.41
CA LEU A 28 7.60 -6.54 -3.70
C LEU A 28 7.27 -5.63 -4.89
N ASN A 29 6.46 -6.12 -5.83
CA ASN A 29 6.06 -5.33 -7.00
C ASN A 29 4.97 -4.30 -6.65
N ILE A 30 4.00 -4.67 -5.81
CA ILE A 30 2.91 -3.77 -5.38
C ILE A 30 3.36 -2.80 -4.27
N THR A 31 4.34 -3.19 -3.46
CA THR A 31 4.90 -2.34 -2.39
C THR A 31 6.12 -1.54 -2.83
N ASP A 32 6.39 -1.45 -4.14
CA ASP A 32 7.52 -0.69 -4.66
C ASP A 32 7.36 0.81 -4.31
N PRO A 33 8.23 1.38 -3.47
CA PRO A 33 8.10 2.76 -3.02
C PRO A 33 8.27 3.79 -4.14
N ARG A 34 8.84 3.40 -5.29
CA ARG A 34 8.96 4.29 -6.46
C ARG A 34 7.60 4.68 -7.02
N THR A 35 6.59 3.83 -6.83
CA THR A 35 5.21 4.09 -7.30
C THR A 35 4.54 5.25 -6.56
N VAL A 36 5.06 5.64 -5.39
CA VAL A 36 4.60 6.81 -4.63
C VAL A 36 4.88 8.12 -5.37
N PHE A 37 5.99 8.18 -6.11
CA PHE A 37 6.44 9.40 -6.80
C PHE A 37 5.89 9.54 -8.23
N VAL A 38 5.08 8.58 -8.67
CA VAL A 38 4.48 8.57 -10.01
C VAL A 38 3.37 9.61 -10.09
N SER A 39 3.31 10.35 -11.20
CA SER A 39 2.37 11.45 -11.36
C SER A 39 0.93 10.95 -11.48
N GLU A 40 -0.05 11.79 -11.12
CA GLU A 40 -1.47 11.42 -11.24
C GLU A 40 -1.86 11.09 -12.70
N ARG A 41 -1.27 11.79 -13.67
CA ARG A 41 -1.49 11.55 -15.10
C ARG A 41 -1.05 10.15 -15.53
N GLU A 42 0.08 9.67 -15.02
CA GLU A 42 0.57 8.32 -15.31
C GLU A 42 -0.30 7.25 -14.63
N LEU A 43 -0.81 7.51 -13.43
CA LEU A 43 -1.76 6.62 -12.76
C LEU A 43 -3.10 6.53 -13.51
N ASP A 44 -3.59 7.65 -14.03
CA ASP A 44 -4.83 7.68 -14.81
C ASP A 44 -4.65 6.99 -16.16
N TRP A 45 -3.50 7.20 -16.82
CA TRP A 45 -3.12 6.43 -18.01
C TRP A 45 -3.06 4.92 -17.72
N ALA A 46 -2.47 4.51 -16.60
CA ALA A 46 -2.39 3.11 -16.20
C ALA A 46 -3.78 2.49 -16.00
N LYS A 47 -4.71 3.22 -15.35
CA LYS A 47 -6.11 2.80 -15.21
C LYS A 47 -6.78 2.60 -16.57
N VAL A 48 -6.68 3.57 -17.47
CA VAL A 48 -7.26 3.48 -18.81
C VAL A 48 -6.68 2.30 -19.59
N MET A 49 -5.37 2.06 -19.50
CA MET A 49 -4.73 0.91 -20.15
C MET A 49 -5.22 -0.41 -19.60
N VAL A 50 -5.39 -0.51 -18.28
CA VAL A 50 -5.90 -1.73 -17.63
C VAL A 50 -7.35 -2.02 -18.04
N GLU A 51 -8.21 -0.99 -18.00
CA GLU A 51 -9.61 -1.10 -18.40
C GLU A 51 -9.76 -1.47 -19.88
N LYS A 52 -8.98 -0.84 -20.77
CA LYS A 52 -8.94 -1.18 -22.20
C LYS A 52 -8.49 -2.61 -22.45
N SER A 53 -7.48 -3.08 -21.70
CA SER A 53 -7.02 -4.46 -21.79
C SER A 53 -8.08 -5.45 -21.30
N ARG A 54 -8.84 -5.13 -20.25
CA ARG A 54 -9.98 -5.94 -19.79
C ARG A 54 -11.10 -6.02 -20.82
N MET A 55 -11.32 -4.94 -21.58
CA MET A 55 -12.29 -4.89 -22.68
C MET A 55 -11.79 -5.56 -23.98
N GLY A 56 -10.53 -6.04 -24.02
CA GLY A 56 -9.93 -6.60 -25.22
C GLY A 56 -9.59 -5.58 -26.31
N VAL A 57 -9.65 -4.28 -25.99
CA VAL A 57 -9.41 -3.17 -26.93
C VAL A 57 -8.04 -2.55 -26.67
N VAL A 58 -6.99 -3.37 -26.80
CA VAL A 58 -5.61 -2.90 -26.63
C VAL A 58 -5.16 -2.20 -27.92
N PRO A 59 -4.59 -0.99 -27.86
CA PRO A 59 -4.09 -0.30 -29.05
C PRO A 59 -3.07 -1.17 -29.83
N PRO A 60 -3.16 -1.23 -31.17
CA PRO A 60 -2.19 -1.96 -31.99
C PRO A 60 -0.77 -1.46 -31.73
N GLY A 61 0.18 -2.37 -31.46
CA GLY A 61 1.58 -2.04 -31.14
C GLY A 61 1.89 -1.86 -29.64
N THR A 62 0.92 -2.07 -28.75
CA THR A 62 1.19 -2.08 -27.30
C THR A 62 2.07 -3.27 -26.93
N GLN A 63 3.21 -3.02 -26.29
CA GLN A 63 4.08 -4.09 -25.82
C GLN A 63 3.56 -4.69 -24.51
N VAL A 64 3.76 -6.00 -24.31
CA VAL A 64 3.38 -6.70 -23.06
C VAL A 64 4.02 -6.04 -21.84
N GLU A 65 5.24 -5.51 -21.96
CA GLU A 65 5.90 -4.78 -20.88
C GLU A 65 5.14 -3.52 -20.44
N GLN A 66 4.53 -2.80 -21.39
CA GLN A 66 3.73 -1.62 -21.09
C GLN A 66 2.44 -2.01 -20.35
N LEU A 67 1.81 -3.12 -20.72
CA LEU A 67 0.64 -3.66 -20.01
C LEU A 67 1.00 -4.11 -18.60
N LEU A 68 2.14 -4.78 -18.43
CA LEU A 68 2.64 -5.20 -17.12
C LEU A 68 3.01 -4.00 -16.23
N TYR A 69 3.53 -2.93 -16.83
CA TYR A 69 3.83 -1.69 -16.10
C TYR A 69 2.54 -0.95 -15.70
N ALA A 70 1.59 -0.81 -16.61
CA ALA A 70 0.27 -0.25 -16.31
C ALA A 70 -0.44 -1.04 -15.20
N LYS A 71 -0.39 -2.39 -15.28
CA LYS A 71 -0.90 -3.26 -14.21
C LYS A 71 -0.21 -3.00 -12.87
N LYS A 72 1.13 -2.92 -12.85
CA LYS A 72 1.88 -2.61 -11.63
C LYS A 72 1.42 -1.28 -11.01
N LEU A 73 1.32 -0.23 -11.81
CA LEU A 73 0.86 1.08 -11.34
C LEU A 73 -0.58 1.03 -10.83
N TYR A 74 -1.45 0.30 -11.53
CA TYR A 74 -2.84 0.13 -11.14
C TYR A 74 -2.96 -0.59 -9.79
N ASP A 75 -2.33 -1.78 -9.67
CA ASP A 75 -2.34 -2.59 -8.45
C ASP A 75 -1.72 -1.86 -7.25
N SER A 76 -0.80 -0.92 -7.48
CA SER A 76 -0.13 -0.16 -6.41
C SER A 76 -0.92 1.08 -5.95
N ALA A 77 -1.81 1.63 -6.79
CA ALA A 77 -2.45 2.92 -6.54
C ALA A 77 -3.98 2.88 -6.46
N PHE A 78 -4.63 1.81 -6.96
CA PHE A 78 -6.08 1.67 -6.99
C PHE A 78 -6.53 0.50 -6.12
N HIS A 79 -7.66 0.69 -5.43
CA HIS A 79 -8.22 -0.33 -4.56
C HIS A 79 -8.73 -1.53 -5.37
N PRO A 80 -8.36 -2.77 -5.02
CA PRO A 80 -8.73 -3.95 -5.80
C PRO A 80 -10.25 -4.15 -5.88
N ASP A 81 -10.96 -3.83 -4.79
CA ASP A 81 -12.42 -4.04 -4.72
C ASP A 81 -13.26 -2.87 -5.28
N THR A 82 -12.82 -1.62 -5.13
CA THR A 82 -13.61 -0.44 -5.53
C THR A 82 -13.14 0.19 -6.84
N GLY A 83 -11.90 -0.09 -7.27
CA GLY A 83 -11.29 0.57 -8.43
C GLY A 83 -11.00 2.05 -8.24
N GLU A 84 -11.11 2.56 -7.01
CA GLU A 84 -10.85 3.95 -6.66
C GLU A 84 -9.38 4.18 -6.30
N LYS A 85 -8.89 5.39 -6.56
CA LYS A 85 -7.51 5.79 -6.26
C LYS A 85 -7.33 5.87 -4.74
N MET A 86 -6.40 5.10 -4.20
CA MET A 86 -6.05 5.11 -2.78
C MET A 86 -5.30 6.39 -2.39
N ASN A 87 -5.52 6.87 -1.17
CA ASN A 87 -4.72 7.94 -0.57
C ASN A 87 -3.24 7.51 -0.53
N VAL A 88 -2.34 8.35 -1.04
CA VAL A 88 -0.90 8.08 -1.15
C VAL A 88 -0.29 7.60 0.17
N ILE A 89 -0.68 8.22 1.29
CA ILE A 89 -0.15 7.88 2.62
C ILE A 89 -0.63 6.49 3.07
N GLY A 90 -1.81 6.06 2.63
CA GLY A 90 -2.39 4.76 2.95
C GLY A 90 -2.01 3.64 1.98
N ARG A 91 -1.30 3.93 0.89
CA ARG A 91 -0.85 2.90 -0.07
C ARG A 91 0.18 1.99 0.59
N MET A 92 0.13 0.70 0.29
CA MET A 92 1.16 -0.24 0.77
C MET A 92 2.57 0.16 0.30
N SER A 93 2.70 0.81 -0.87
CA SER A 93 3.98 1.35 -1.35
C SER A 93 4.56 2.48 -0.50
N PHE A 94 3.72 3.20 0.26
CA PHE A 94 4.18 4.24 1.19
C PHE A 94 4.44 3.70 2.61
N GLN A 95 4.00 2.48 2.94
CA GLN A 95 4.17 1.92 4.27
C GLN A 95 5.63 1.83 4.71
N LEU A 96 6.51 1.35 3.82
CA LEU A 96 7.95 1.28 4.08
C LEU A 96 8.58 2.69 4.20
N PRO A 97 8.44 3.60 3.22
CA PRO A 97 8.91 4.98 3.33
C PRO A 97 8.39 5.72 4.58
N GLY A 98 7.08 5.71 4.80
CA GLY A 98 6.43 6.39 5.91
C GLY A 98 6.87 5.82 7.26
N GLY A 99 6.95 4.49 7.39
CA GLY A 99 7.46 3.83 8.58
C GLY A 99 8.92 4.16 8.87
N MET A 100 9.77 4.22 7.84
CA MET A 100 11.18 4.63 7.99
C MET A 100 11.30 6.08 8.46
N ILE A 101 10.50 6.99 7.91
CA ILE A 101 10.46 8.39 8.35
C ILE A 101 10.05 8.45 9.83
N ILE A 102 8.91 7.88 10.19
CA ILE A 102 8.40 7.88 11.58
C ILE A 102 9.44 7.28 12.53
N THR A 103 10.06 6.16 12.16
CA THR A 103 11.10 5.51 12.97
C THR A 103 12.33 6.41 13.13
N GLY A 104 12.78 7.07 12.06
CA GLY A 104 13.91 8.01 12.12
C GLY A 104 13.60 9.20 13.03
N PHE A 105 12.38 9.74 12.96
CA PHE A 105 11.93 10.82 13.84
C PHE A 105 11.78 10.37 15.28
N MET A 106 11.29 9.15 15.52
CA MET A 106 11.34 8.52 16.84
C MET A 106 12.80 8.55 17.30
N LEU A 107 13.73 7.85 16.64
CA LEU A 107 15.14 7.78 17.06
C LEU A 107 15.79 9.16 17.34
N GLN A 108 15.49 10.18 16.53
CA GLN A 108 16.08 11.51 16.69
C GLN A 108 15.47 12.32 17.85
N PHE A 109 14.14 12.27 18.01
CA PHE A 109 13.39 13.16 18.90
C PHE A 109 12.80 12.45 20.12
N TYR A 110 13.06 11.14 20.32
CA TYR A 110 12.61 10.34 21.48
C TYR A 110 13.26 10.71 22.82
N ARG A 111 13.53 11.99 23.09
CA ARG A 111 14.31 12.41 24.26
C ARG A 111 13.46 12.84 25.45
N THR A 112 12.18 13.15 25.24
CA THR A 112 11.27 13.63 26.30
C THR A 112 9.97 12.86 26.28
N MET A 113 9.35 12.68 27.46
CA MET A 113 8.10 11.95 27.60
C MET A 113 6.96 12.49 26.70
N PRO A 114 6.77 13.82 26.55
CA PRO A 114 5.78 14.33 25.61
C PRO A 114 6.09 13.95 24.16
N ALA A 115 7.37 13.96 23.75
CA ALA A 115 7.78 13.55 22.42
C ALA A 115 7.55 12.04 22.18
N VAL A 116 7.82 11.21 23.19
CA VAL A 116 7.53 9.77 23.17
C VAL A 116 6.04 9.52 22.90
N ILE A 117 5.16 10.16 23.68
CA ILE A 117 3.70 10.02 23.53
C ILE A 117 3.27 10.48 22.14
N PHE A 118 3.75 11.66 21.70
CA PHE A 118 3.43 12.22 20.39
C PHE A 118 3.82 11.28 19.25
N TRP A 119 5.06 10.78 19.23
CA TRP A 119 5.54 9.93 18.14
C TRP A 119 4.90 8.55 18.13
N GLN A 120 4.56 7.99 19.29
CA GLN A 120 3.79 6.74 19.36
C GLN A 120 2.37 6.93 18.83
N TRP A 121 1.73 8.05 19.16
CA TRP A 121 0.44 8.40 18.58
C TRP A 121 0.52 8.58 17.05
N VAL A 122 1.55 9.27 16.54
CA VAL A 122 1.78 9.42 15.09
C VAL A 122 1.95 8.05 14.42
N ASN A 123 2.78 7.18 14.99
CA ASN A 123 3.03 5.84 14.46
C ASN A 123 1.73 5.00 14.38
N GLN A 124 0.92 4.99 15.45
CA GLN A 124 -0.32 4.23 15.45
C GLN A 124 -1.40 4.84 14.56
N SER A 125 -1.40 6.16 14.40
CA SER A 125 -2.28 6.86 13.45
C SER A 125 -1.92 6.52 12.01
N PHE A 126 -0.62 6.43 11.69
CA PHE A 126 -0.15 5.97 10.38
C PHE A 126 -0.58 4.52 10.09
N ASN A 127 -0.34 3.60 11.03
CA ASN A 127 -0.74 2.20 10.87
C ASN A 127 -2.26 2.05 10.74
N ALA A 128 -3.05 2.83 11.48
CA ALA A 128 -4.51 2.84 11.37
C ALA A 128 -4.98 3.34 10.00
N LEU A 129 -4.34 4.38 9.45
CA LEU A 129 -4.65 4.90 8.12
C LEU A 129 -4.32 3.90 7.01
N VAL A 130 -3.16 3.24 7.09
CA VAL A 130 -2.78 2.16 6.15
C VAL A 130 -3.81 1.02 6.21
N ASN A 131 -4.18 0.57 7.42
CA ASN A 131 -5.19 -0.47 7.59
C ASN A 131 -6.57 -0.06 7.07
N TYR A 132 -6.98 1.20 7.28
CA TYR A 132 -8.24 1.72 6.76
C TYR A 132 -8.25 1.78 5.23
N THR A 133 -7.14 2.20 4.62
CA THR A 133 -7.03 2.36 3.17
C THR A 133 -6.96 1.03 2.43
N ASN A 134 -6.40 -0.01 3.07
CA ASN A 134 -6.27 -1.36 2.49
C ASN A 134 -7.32 -2.35 3.04
N ARG A 135 -8.35 -1.87 3.75
CA ARG A 135 -9.40 -2.75 4.27
C ARG A 135 -10.18 -3.35 3.10
N ASN A 136 -10.49 -4.63 3.20
CA ASN A 136 -11.32 -5.31 2.21
C ASN A 136 -12.69 -4.61 2.12
N ALA A 137 -13.06 -4.10 0.95
CA ALA A 137 -14.32 -3.38 0.77
C ALA A 137 -15.52 -4.34 0.71
N ALA A 138 -15.28 -5.62 0.41
CA ALA A 138 -16.29 -6.68 0.42
C ALA A 138 -16.54 -7.28 1.81
N SER A 139 -15.70 -6.99 2.81
CA SER A 139 -15.91 -7.39 4.21
C SER A 139 -16.27 -6.16 5.06
N PRO A 140 -17.50 -6.06 5.59
CA PRO A 140 -17.93 -4.90 6.37
C PRO A 140 -17.17 -4.84 7.70
N THR A 141 -16.02 -4.17 7.68
CA THR A 141 -15.25 -3.89 8.89
C THR A 141 -15.94 -2.72 9.60
N SER A 142 -16.47 -2.96 10.79
CA SER A 142 -17.18 -1.92 11.53
C SER A 142 -16.23 -0.79 11.93
N VAL A 143 -16.64 0.46 11.74
CA VAL A 143 -15.90 1.65 12.23
C VAL A 143 -15.61 1.53 13.73
N ARG A 144 -16.50 0.87 14.48
CA ARG A 144 -16.32 0.59 15.91
C ARG A 144 -15.13 -0.35 16.18
N GLN A 145 -14.93 -1.37 15.35
CA GLN A 145 -13.79 -2.29 15.49
C GLN A 145 -12.48 -1.58 15.18
N MET A 146 -12.43 -0.80 14.09
CA MET A 146 -11.25 0.02 13.77
C MET A 146 -10.91 1.02 14.87
N ALA A 147 -11.90 1.73 15.40
CA ALA A 147 -11.72 2.67 16.49
C ALA A 147 -11.19 1.96 17.75
N LEU A 148 -11.80 0.83 18.13
CA LEU A 148 -11.36 0.04 19.27
C LEU A 148 -9.91 -0.45 19.09
N SER A 149 -9.57 -0.96 17.91
CA SER A 149 -8.21 -1.39 17.57
C SER A 149 -7.23 -0.22 17.66
N TYR A 150 -7.58 0.95 17.14
CA TYR A 150 -6.74 2.14 17.18
C TYR A 150 -6.48 2.63 18.60
N PHE A 151 -7.53 2.78 19.42
CA PHE A 151 -7.36 3.21 20.81
C PHE A 151 -6.56 2.19 21.62
N THR A 152 -6.88 0.91 21.51
CA THR A 152 -6.13 -0.16 22.20
C THR A 152 -4.66 -0.16 21.80
N ALA A 153 -4.37 -0.09 20.50
CA ALA A 153 -2.99 -0.08 20.00
C ALA A 153 -2.21 1.16 20.44
N THR A 154 -2.86 2.33 20.43
CA THR A 154 -2.27 3.60 20.86
C THR A 154 -1.98 3.62 22.36
N THR A 155 -2.96 3.24 23.18
CA THR A 155 -2.81 3.19 24.64
C THR A 155 -1.71 2.20 25.03
N THR A 156 -1.70 0.99 24.46
CA THR A 156 -0.66 -0.01 24.75
C THR A 156 0.72 0.48 24.34
N ALA A 157 0.88 1.03 23.13
CA ALA A 157 2.18 1.52 22.66
C ALA A 157 2.73 2.65 23.54
N VAL A 158 1.88 3.62 23.90
CA VAL A 158 2.26 4.72 24.79
C VAL A 158 2.59 4.21 26.20
N ALA A 159 1.75 3.32 26.76
CA ALA A 159 1.97 2.77 28.09
C ALA A 159 3.29 1.99 28.18
N THR A 160 3.58 1.14 27.19
CA THR A 160 4.86 0.42 27.11
C THR A 160 6.03 1.37 26.98
N ALA A 161 5.93 2.36 26.08
CA ALA A 161 7.01 3.32 25.85
C ALA A 161 7.36 4.16 27.09
N VAL A 162 6.34 4.68 27.77
CA VAL A 162 6.45 5.44 29.01
C VAL A 162 7.00 4.54 30.13
N GLY A 163 6.45 3.33 30.28
CA GLY A 163 6.88 2.38 31.30
C GLY A 163 8.36 1.99 31.15
N MET A 164 8.82 1.72 29.93
CA MET A 164 10.24 1.42 29.67
C MET A 164 11.13 2.64 29.92
N ASN A 165 10.69 3.86 29.58
CA ASN A 165 11.45 5.08 29.85
C ASN A 165 11.63 5.36 31.35
N MET A 166 10.69 4.91 32.19
CA MET A 166 10.79 5.06 33.65
C MET A 166 11.67 3.99 34.31
N LEU A 167 11.89 2.86 33.63
CA LEU A 167 12.69 1.72 34.14
C LEU A 167 14.17 1.79 33.73
N THR A 168 14.54 2.73 32.85
CA THR A 168 15.90 2.89 32.32
C THR A 168 16.46 4.24 32.76
#